data_AF-A0A0K8W5X3-F1
#
_entry.id   AF-A0A0K8W5X3-F1
#
_cell.length_a   1.000
_cell.length_b   1.000
_cell.length_c   1.000
_cell.angle_alpha   90.00
_cell.angle_beta   90.00
_cell.angle_gamma   90.00
#
_symmetry.space_group_name_H-M   'P 1'
#
loop_
_entity.id
_entity.type
_entity.pdbx_description
1 polymer ?
#
loop_
_entity_poly.entity_id
_entity_poly.type
_entity_poly.pdbx_seq_one_letter_code
_entity_poly.pdbx_strand_id
1 'polypeptide(L)'
;MFSINKSTVAFVFIAVVLISVFSSTVEGIPSIGHYGKRFDTMSGIDFIQICLNNCAQCKKMFGDYFQGQTCAESCLKFKGKAIPDCEDIGSIAPFLNALE
;
A
#
# COMPACT_ATOMS: atom_id res chain seq x y z
N MET A 1 -46.14 -19.56 9.13
CA MET A 1 -45.64 -20.83 8.55
C MET A 1 -45.20 -20.50 7.13
N PHE A 2 -43.90 -20.33 6.88
CA PHE A 2 -43.41 -19.96 5.54
C PHE A 2 -43.56 -21.17 4.61
N SER A 3 -44.39 -21.03 3.57
CA SER A 3 -44.51 -22.05 2.53
C SER A 3 -43.34 -21.89 1.56
N ILE A 4 -42.31 -22.71 1.74
CA ILE A 4 -41.11 -22.67 0.90
C ILE A 4 -41.39 -23.54 -0.33
N ASN A 5 -41.52 -22.90 -1.49
CA ASN A 5 -41.74 -23.59 -2.75
C ASN A 5 -40.49 -24.41 -3.12
N LYS A 6 -40.69 -25.60 -3.69
CA LYS A 6 -39.59 -26.48 -4.16
C LYS A 6 -38.65 -25.78 -5.14
N SER A 7 -39.17 -24.87 -5.98
CA SER A 7 -38.32 -24.01 -6.84
C SER A 7 -37.44 -23.07 -6.02
N THR A 8 -37.95 -22.46 -4.95
CA THR A 8 -37.16 -21.59 -4.06
C THR A 8 -36.03 -22.36 -3.40
N VAL A 9 -36.28 -23.60 -2.95
CA VAL A 9 -35.22 -24.47 -2.40
C VAL A 9 -34.15 -24.76 -3.45
N ALA A 10 -34.56 -25.06 -4.69
CA ALA A 10 -33.63 -25.33 -5.78
C ALA A 10 -32.75 -24.11 -6.12
N PHE A 11 -33.35 -22.91 -6.20
CA PHE A 11 -32.59 -21.68 -6.46
C PHE A 11 -31.58 -21.37 -5.36
N VAL A 12 -31.96 -21.56 -4.09
CA VAL A 12 -31.07 -21.35 -2.95
C VAL A 12 -29.90 -22.33 -2.99
N PHE A 13 -30.17 -23.62 -3.27
CA PHE A 13 -29.11 -24.62 -3.41
C PHE A 13 -28.14 -24.29 -4.54
N ILE A 14 -28.64 -23.90 -5.71
CA ILE A 14 -27.81 -23.51 -6.85
C ILE A 14 -26.96 -22.27 -6.49
N ALA A 15 -27.56 -21.26 -5.86
CA ALA A 15 -26.83 -20.06 -5.44
C ALA A 15 -25.71 -20.38 -4.43
N VAL A 16 -25.97 -21.23 -3.44
CA VAL A 16 -24.97 -21.64 -2.43
C VAL A 16 -23.81 -22.41 -3.07
N VAL A 17 -24.10 -23.33 -4.00
CA VAL A 17 -23.08 -24.10 -4.73
C VAL A 17 -22.24 -23.20 -5.64
N LEU A 18 -22.86 -22.21 -6.30
CA LEU A 18 -22.11 -21.24 -7.11
C LEU A 18 -21.17 -20.40 -6.22
N ILE A 19 -21.68 -19.86 -5.11
CA ILE A 19 -20.87 -19.04 -4.19
C ILE A 19 -19.69 -19.83 -3.61
N SER A 20 -19.88 -21.11 -3.24
CA SER A 20 -18.80 -21.93 -2.70
C SER A 20 -17.73 -22.27 -3.74
N VAL A 21 -18.11 -22.47 -5.01
CA VAL A 21 -17.17 -22.71 -6.12
C VAL A 21 -16.39 -21.44 -6.50
N PHE A 22 -17.03 -20.26 -6.48
CA PHE A 22 -16.35 -18.99 -6.76
C PHE A 22 -15.42 -18.51 -5.63
N SER A 23 -15.58 -19.03 -4.41
CA SER A 23 -14.74 -18.61 -3.26
C SER A 23 -13.31 -19.15 -3.33
N SER A 24 -13.03 -20.14 -4.19
CA SER A 24 -11.73 -20.80 -4.31
C SER A 24 -10.66 -19.98 -5.04
N THR A 25 -10.98 -18.81 -5.60
CA THR A 25 -10.00 -17.93 -6.26
C THR A 25 -9.47 -16.81 -5.36
N VAL A 26 -9.73 -16.84 -4.05
CA VAL A 26 -9.10 -15.92 -3.10
C VAL A 26 -7.77 -16.51 -2.63
N GLU A 27 -6.82 -16.65 -3.56
CA GLU A 27 -5.42 -16.86 -3.20
C GLU A 27 -4.77 -15.48 -2.95
N GLY A 28 -4.39 -15.24 -1.69
CA GLY A 28 -3.46 -14.17 -1.33
C GLY A 28 -4.06 -12.85 -0.85
N ILE A 29 -4.74 -12.86 0.31
CA ILE A 29 -4.74 -11.66 1.16
C ILE A 29 -3.43 -11.71 1.97
N PRO A 30 -2.47 -10.78 1.77
CA PRO A 30 -1.33 -10.67 2.67
C PRO A 30 -1.85 -10.34 4.07
N SER A 31 -1.26 -10.95 5.09
CA SER A 31 -1.62 -10.80 6.50
C SER A 31 -1.58 -9.32 6.95
N ILE A 32 -2.74 -8.66 6.95
CA ILE A 32 -3.01 -7.36 7.58
C ILE A 32 -3.14 -7.60 9.10
N GLY A 33 -2.05 -8.03 9.74
CA GLY A 33 -2.00 -8.30 11.19
C GLY A 33 -1.42 -7.14 12.00
N HIS A 34 -0.73 -6.18 11.37
CA HIS A 34 -0.07 -5.07 12.06
C HIS A 34 -0.34 -3.68 11.48
N TYR A 35 -1.12 -3.55 10.40
CA TYR A 35 -1.67 -2.26 9.93
C TYR A 35 -3.02 -1.95 10.59
N GLY A 36 -3.17 -2.35 11.86
CA GLY A 36 -4.33 -2.07 12.69
C GLY A 36 -4.36 -0.62 13.18
N LYS A 37 -4.39 0.35 12.25
CA LYS A 37 -5.09 1.62 12.44
C LYS A 37 -5.15 2.38 11.12
N ARG A 38 -6.39 2.70 10.76
CA ARG A 38 -6.83 3.93 10.07
C ARG A 38 -7.07 3.81 8.56
N PHE A 39 -8.24 3.28 8.23
CA PHE A 39 -9.01 3.66 7.04
C PHE A 39 -9.50 5.11 7.24
N ASP A 40 -8.60 6.09 7.11
CA ASP A 40 -8.98 7.48 6.88
C ASP A 40 -8.74 7.77 5.41
N THR A 41 -9.66 8.49 4.78
CA THR A 41 -9.49 9.15 3.48
C THR A 41 -8.08 9.76 3.41
N MET A 42 -7.14 9.08 2.74
CA MET A 42 -5.70 9.37 2.82
C MET A 42 -5.45 10.86 2.56
N SER A 43 -5.19 11.59 3.63
CA SER A 43 -4.88 13.01 3.56
C SER A 43 -3.48 13.10 2.97
N GLY A 44 -3.23 14.08 2.09
CA GLY A 44 -1.89 14.29 1.51
C GLY A 44 -0.79 14.47 2.56
N ILE A 45 -1.14 14.74 3.82
CA ILE A 45 -0.23 14.86 4.95
C ILE A 45 0.37 13.50 5.36
N ASP A 46 -0.39 12.40 5.28
CA ASP A 46 0.12 11.06 5.65
C ASP A 46 1.22 10.60 4.69
N PHE A 47 1.03 10.85 3.40
CA PHE A 47 2.03 10.55 2.38
C PHE A 47 3.31 11.38 2.55
N ILE A 48 3.19 12.65 2.95
CA ILE A 48 4.36 13.47 3.25
C ILE A 48 5.16 12.86 4.39
N GLN A 49 4.49 12.43 5.47
CA GLN A 49 5.17 11.84 6.62
C GLN A 49 5.89 10.54 6.24
N ILE A 50 5.24 9.66 5.47
CA ILE A 50 5.87 8.43 4.98
C ILE A 50 7.07 8.77 4.09
N CYS A 51 6.93 9.73 3.17
CA CYS A 51 8.01 10.18 2.30
C CYS A 51 9.22 10.70 3.10
N LEU A 52 8.98 11.58 4.08
CA LEU A 52 10.04 12.12 4.94
C LEU A 52 10.73 11.03 5.78
N ASN A 53 9.97 10.06 6.29
CA ASN A 53 10.54 8.94 7.03
C ASN A 53 11.47 8.08 6.16
N ASN A 54 11.08 7.83 4.90
CA ASN A 54 11.95 7.14 3.94
C ASN A 54 13.19 7.97 3.59
N CYS A 55 13.09 9.29 3.38
CA CYS A 55 14.27 10.15 3.19
C CYS A 55 15.25 10.04 4.36
N ALA A 56 14.76 10.05 5.60
CA ALA A 56 15.59 9.90 6.79
C ALA A 56 16.25 8.51 6.86
N GLN A 57 15.54 7.46 6.44
CA GLN A 57 16.07 6.10 6.38
C GLN A 57 17.17 5.97 5.31
N CYS A 58 16.93 6.49 4.10
CA CYS A 58 17.92 6.45 3.02
C CYS A 58 19.17 7.26 3.42
N LYS A 59 19.01 8.42 4.08
CA LYS A 59 20.14 9.19 4.62
C LYS A 59 20.97 8.39 5.63
N LYS A 60 20.34 7.54 6.46
CA LYS A 60 21.06 6.65 7.39
C LYS A 60 21.81 5.54 6.66
N MET A 61 21.24 4.98 5.59
CA MET A 61 21.88 3.91 4.80
C MET A 61 23.04 4.41 3.96
N PHE A 62 22.84 5.50 3.23
CA PHE A 62 23.79 6.01 2.24
C PHE A 62 24.69 7.12 2.78
N GLY A 63 24.41 7.64 3.97
CA GLY A 63 25.21 8.70 4.58
C GLY A 63 25.30 9.94 3.69
N ASP A 64 26.50 10.44 3.47
CA ASP A 64 26.74 11.69 2.70
C ASP A 64 26.57 11.55 1.19
N TYR A 65 26.45 10.32 0.70
CA TYR A 65 26.10 10.05 -0.68
C TYR A 65 24.65 10.39 -0.99
N PHE A 66 23.80 10.50 0.03
CA PHE A 66 22.38 10.82 -0.13
C PHE A 66 22.05 12.23 0.36
N GLN A 67 21.47 13.02 -0.53
CA GLN A 67 21.00 14.37 -0.30
C GLN A 67 19.63 14.36 0.39
N GLY A 68 19.62 14.06 1.70
CA GLY A 68 18.40 13.98 2.50
C GLY A 68 17.55 15.26 2.47
N GLN A 69 18.18 16.43 2.38
CA GLN A 69 17.46 17.71 2.27
C GLN A 69 16.68 17.82 0.95
N THR A 70 17.34 17.56 -0.18
CA THR A 70 16.72 17.58 -1.51
C THR A 70 15.58 16.56 -1.62
N CYS A 71 15.74 15.39 -0.99
CA CYS A 71 14.69 14.39 -0.85
C CYS A 71 13.47 14.94 -0.07
N ALA A 72 13.70 15.55 1.10
CA ALA A 72 12.64 16.10 1.93
C ALA A 72 11.90 17.26 1.24
N GLU A 73 12.61 18.14 0.53
CA GLU A 73 12.02 19.21 -0.26
C GLU A 73 11.12 18.65 -1.39
N SER A 74 11.55 17.56 -2.02
CA SER A 74 10.76 16.86 -3.04
C SER A 74 9.48 16.24 -2.44
N CYS A 75 9.58 15.63 -1.25
CA CYS A 75 8.41 15.12 -0.53
C CYS A 75 7.35 16.21 -0.29
N LEU A 76 7.77 17.41 0.13
CA LEU A 76 6.86 18.54 0.35
C LEU A 76 6.28 19.05 -0.97
N LYS A 77 7.12 19.23 -1.99
CA LYS A 77 6.74 19.73 -3.31
C LYS A 77 5.67 18.87 -3.97
N PHE A 78 5.80 17.55 -3.88
CA PHE A 78 4.87 16.59 -4.49
C PHE A 78 3.85 16.03 -3.52
N LYS A 79 3.76 16.56 -2.29
CA LYS A 79 2.83 16.12 -1.24
C LYS A 79 2.92 14.60 -0.98
N GLY A 80 4.14 14.08 -0.95
CA GLY A 80 4.43 12.68 -0.70
C GLY A 80 3.96 11.70 -1.78
N LYS A 81 3.58 12.17 -2.98
CA LYS A 81 3.12 11.29 -4.08
C LYS A 81 4.25 10.47 -4.72
N ALA A 82 5.49 10.91 -4.56
CA ALA A 82 6.69 10.18 -5.00
C ALA A 82 7.50 9.83 -3.76
N ILE A 83 7.23 8.65 -3.19
CA ILE A 83 7.91 8.14 -2.00
C ILE A 83 9.17 7.41 -2.45
N PRO A 84 10.36 7.80 -1.96
CA PRO A 84 11.59 7.07 -2.27
C PRO A 84 11.58 5.71 -1.56
N ASP A 85 12.10 4.69 -2.24
CA ASP A 85 12.40 3.39 -1.69
C ASP A 85 13.92 3.25 -1.63
N CYS A 86 14.47 3.11 -0.42
CA CYS A 86 15.91 3.08 -0.22
C CYS A 86 16.59 1.84 -0.81
N GLU A 87 15.82 0.78 -1.11
CA GLU A 87 16.33 -0.44 -1.74
C GLU A 87 16.26 -0.35 -3.27
N ASP A 88 15.41 0.52 -3.82
CA ASP A 88 15.33 0.80 -5.26
C ASP A 88 16.17 2.03 -5.63
N ILE A 89 17.37 1.77 -6.15
CA ILE A 89 18.30 2.80 -6.65
C ILE A 89 17.63 3.73 -7.67
N GLY A 90 16.71 3.21 -8.51
CA GLY A 90 16.01 4.03 -9.50
C GLY A 90 15.14 5.12 -8.86
N SER A 91 14.55 4.83 -7.70
CA SER A 91 13.71 5.76 -6.96
C SER A 91 14.51 6.85 -6.23
N ILE A 92 15.75 6.55 -5.83
CA ILE A 92 16.63 7.47 -5.09
C ILE A 92 17.72 8.12 -5.93
N ALA A 93 17.93 7.69 -7.17
CA ALA A 93 18.94 8.23 -8.08
C ALA A 93 18.97 9.77 -8.16
N PRO A 94 17.83 10.50 -8.17
CA PRO A 94 17.84 11.96 -8.18
C PRO A 94 18.43 12.62 -6.92
N PHE A 95 18.57 11.86 -5.84
CA PHE A 95 19.05 12.34 -4.54
C PHE A 95 20.43 11.79 -4.19
N LEU A 96 21.03 10.98 -5.06
CA LEU A 96 22.40 10.51 -4.88
C LEU A 96 23.37 11.54 -5.46
N ASN A 97 24.39 11.88 -4.70
CA ASN A 97 25.54 12.59 -5.25
C ASN A 97 26.27 11.65 -6.21
N ALA A 98 26.50 12.11 -7.44
CA ALA A 98 27.55 11.50 -8.25
C ALA A 98 28.85 11.69 -7.46
N LEU A 99 29.52 10.60 -7.14
CA LEU A 99 30.88 10.64 -6.65
C LEU A 99 31.72 11.39 -7.68
N GLU A 100 32.05 12.64 -7.40
CA GLU A 100 33.21 13.29 -7.99
C GLU A 100 34.50 12.76 -7.36
#